data_AF-A0A928XH47-F1
#
_entry.id   AF-A0A928XH47-F1
#
_cell.length_a   1.000
_cell.length_b   1.000
_cell.length_c   1.000
_cell.angle_alpha   90.00
_cell.angle_beta   90.00
_cell.angle_gamma   90.00
#
_symmetry.space_group_name_H-M   'P 1'
#
loop_
_entity.id
_entity.type
_entity.pdbx_description
1 polymer ?
#
loop_
_entity_poly.entity_id
_entity_poly.type
_entity_poly.pdbx_seq_one_letter_code
_entity_poly.pdbx_strand_id
1 'polypeptide(L)'
;MKTIEQKMLQDWIFATQDTILLLQEWSGRLEKWHTQGQIEPGEFVEACRQLREAGLWQWAAEAGGHGIAALAEIAEAEGVK
;
A
#
# COMPACT_ATOMS: atom_id res chain seq x y z
N MET A 1 35.36 -10.09 -2.82
CA MET A 1 34.17 -10.42 -3.66
C MET A 1 33.05 -11.07 -2.84
N LYS A 2 33.27 -12.18 -2.11
CA LYS A 2 32.26 -12.84 -1.24
C LYS A 2 31.50 -11.91 -0.27
N THR A 3 32.18 -10.91 0.31
CA THR A 3 31.61 -10.02 1.32
C THR A 3 30.55 -9.04 0.76
N ILE A 4 30.66 -8.68 -0.53
CA ILE A 4 29.71 -7.76 -1.18
C ILE A 4 28.42 -8.51 -1.52
N GLU A 5 28.52 -9.73 -2.06
CA GLU A 5 27.36 -10.58 -2.39
C GLU A 5 26.55 -10.96 -1.15
N GLN A 6 27.22 -11.30 -0.03
CA GLN A 6 26.53 -11.59 1.23
C GLN A 6 25.76 -10.39 1.77
N LYS A 7 26.33 -9.19 1.66
CA LYS A 7 25.65 -7.97 2.08
C LYS A 7 24.42 -7.69 1.21
N MET A 8 24.55 -7.82 -0.11
CA MET A 8 23.41 -7.63 -1.02
C MET A 8 22.27 -8.62 -0.75
N LEU A 9 22.60 -9.88 -0.48
CA LEU A 9 21.61 -10.89 -0.09
C LEU A 9 20.91 -10.51 1.23
N GLN A 10 21.67 -10.02 2.21
CA GLN A 10 21.13 -9.63 3.49
C GLN A 10 20.22 -8.40 3.39
N ASP A 11 20.63 -7.38 2.63
CA ASP A 11 19.84 -6.18 2.35
C ASP A 11 18.54 -6.54 1.62
N TRP A 12 18.60 -7.48 0.67
CA TRP A 12 17.42 -7.97 -0.04
C TRP A 12 16.46 -8.76 0.87
N ILE A 13 16.99 -9.58 1.79
CA ILE A 13 16.18 -10.30 2.78
C ILE A 13 15.44 -9.31 3.68
N PHE A 14 16.12 -8.26 4.17
CA PHE A 14 15.48 -7.24 5.00
C PHE A 14 14.39 -6.48 4.24
N ALA A 15 14.68 -6.01 3.03
CA ALA A 15 13.68 -5.33 2.20
C ALA A 15 12.45 -6.22 1.92
N THR A 16 12.67 -7.52 1.72
CA THR A 16 11.60 -8.50 1.53
C THR A 16 10.78 -8.70 2.80
N GLN A 17 11.42 -8.78 3.97
CA GLN A 17 10.73 -8.88 5.26
C GLN A 17 9.87 -7.65 5.53
N ASP A 18 10.39 -6.45 5.29
CA ASP A 18 9.64 -5.20 5.45
C ASP A 18 8.42 -5.15 4.52
N THR A 19 8.60 -5.60 3.27
CA THR A 19 7.50 -5.69 2.30
C THR A 19 6.42 -6.68 2.75
N ILE A 20 6.81 -7.83 3.32
CA ILE A 20 5.86 -8.81 3.83
C ILE A 20 5.05 -8.23 5.00
N LEU A 21 5.70 -7.51 5.93
CA LEU A 21 5.02 -6.88 7.05
C LEU A 21 3.99 -5.84 6.59
N LEU A 22 4.35 -5.01 5.61
CA LEU A 22 3.44 -4.04 5.00
C LEU A 22 2.21 -4.75 4.39
N LEU A 23 2.42 -5.82 3.63
CA LEU A 23 1.32 -6.57 3.01
C LEU A 23 0.39 -7.23 4.04
N GLN A 24 0.93 -7.72 5.16
CA GLN A 24 0.13 -8.29 6.24
C GLN A 24 -0.75 -7.23 6.91
N GLU A 25 -0.19 -6.04 7.18
CA GLU A 25 -0.95 -4.93 7.74
C GLU A 25 -2.08 -4.50 6.81
N TRP A 26 -1.79 -4.41 5.51
CA TRP A 26 -2.76 -4.11 4.47
C TRP A 26 -3.89 -5.13 4.41
N SER A 27 -3.56 -6.43 4.47
CA SER A 27 -4.56 -7.50 4.50
C SER A 27 -5.49 -7.35 5.71
N GLY A 28 -4.95 -7.03 6.89
CA GLY A 28 -5.76 -6.83 8.10
C GLY A 28 -6.68 -5.62 8.01
N ARG A 29 -6.24 -4.53 7.37
CA ARG A 29 -7.07 -3.35 7.11
C ARG A 29 -8.23 -3.68 6.16
N LEU A 30 -7.94 -4.37 5.05
CA LEU A 30 -8.96 -4.79 4.08
C LEU A 30 -9.99 -5.73 4.71
N GLU A 31 -9.55 -6.66 5.57
CA GLU A 31 -10.46 -7.56 6.28
C GLU A 31 -11.37 -6.82 7.25
N LYS A 32 -10.85 -5.83 7.99
CA LYS A 32 -11.67 -4.96 8.84
C LYS A 32 -12.69 -4.18 8.02
N TRP A 33 -12.28 -3.60 6.90
CA TRP A 33 -13.20 -2.88 6.00
C TRP A 33 -14.30 -3.80 5.46
N HIS A 34 -13.94 -5.02 5.08
CA HIS A 34 -14.90 -6.02 4.59
C HIS A 34 -15.88 -6.48 5.68
N THR A 35 -15.41 -6.67 6.91
CA THR A 35 -16.21 -7.25 8.00
C THR A 35 -17.03 -6.22 8.77
N GLN A 36 -16.52 -4.99 8.93
CA GLN A 36 -17.15 -3.96 9.75
C GLN A 36 -17.94 -2.95 8.90
N GLY A 37 -17.70 -2.86 7.58
CA GLY A 37 -18.42 -1.96 6.68
C GLY A 37 -18.24 -0.47 7.00
N GLN A 38 -17.36 -0.14 7.96
CA GLN A 38 -17.00 1.22 8.33
C GLN A 38 -15.57 1.47 7.92
N ILE A 39 -15.40 2.50 7.12
CA ILE A 39 -14.12 3.05 6.70
C ILE A 39 -14.15 4.50 7.18
N GLU A 40 -13.27 4.84 8.12
CA GLU A 40 -13.04 6.24 8.45
C GLU A 40 -12.40 6.92 7.22
N PRO A 41 -12.95 8.03 6.70
CA PRO A 41 -12.43 8.67 5.49
C PRO A 41 -10.92 8.95 5.54
N GLY A 42 -10.40 9.31 6.72
CA GLY A 42 -8.96 9.53 6.93
C GLY A 42 -8.11 8.26 6.80
N GLU A 43 -8.60 7.11 7.26
CA GLU A 43 -7.88 5.83 7.13
C GLU A 43 -7.80 5.37 5.68
N PHE A 44 -8.84 5.64 4.89
CA PHE A 44 -8.87 5.30 3.47
C PHE A 44 -7.93 6.16 2.63
N VAL A 45 -7.90 7.47 2.89
CA VAL A 45 -6.99 8.41 2.20
C VAL A 45 -5.54 8.06 2.49
N GLU A 46 -5.22 7.77 3.75
CA GLU A 46 -3.88 7.37 4.17
C GLU A 46 -3.45 6.04 3.53
N ALA A 47 -4.37 5.08 3.43
CA ALA A 47 -4.15 3.84 2.71
C ALA A 47 -3.85 4.10 1.22
N CYS A 48 -4.64 4.93 0.54
CA CYS A 48 -4.39 5.29 -0.86
C CYS A 48 -3.01 5.95 -1.06
N ARG A 49 -2.59 6.82 -0.13
CA ARG A 49 -1.24 7.42 -0.12
C ARG A 49 -0.15 6.35 -0.03
N GLN A 50 -0.28 5.42 0.92
CA GLN A 50 0.68 4.32 1.12
C GLN A 50 0.79 3.40 -0.11
N LEU A 51 -0.33 3.09 -0.78
CA LEU A 51 -0.33 2.33 -2.04
C LEU A 51 0.44 3.06 -3.16
N ARG A 52 0.26 4.39 -3.25
CA ARG A 52 0.95 5.21 -4.26
C ARG A 52 2.45 5.29 -3.98
N GLU A 53 2.86 5.50 -2.73
CA GLU A 53 4.27 5.52 -2.33
C GLU A 53 4.97 4.17 -2.56
N ALA A 54 4.23 3.07 -2.41
CA ALA A 54 4.72 1.74 -2.72
C ALA A 54 4.77 1.43 -4.23
N GLY A 55 4.29 2.33 -5.10
CA GLY A 55 4.20 2.09 -6.55
C GLY A 55 3.15 1.04 -6.95
N LEU A 56 2.29 0.62 -6.01
CA LEU A 56 1.29 -0.43 -6.19
C LEU A 56 -0.05 0.09 -6.72
N TRP A 57 -0.16 1.41 -6.91
CA TRP A 57 -1.37 2.07 -7.39
C TRP A 57 -1.88 1.51 -8.72
N GLN A 58 -0.96 1.22 -9.65
CA GLN A 58 -1.29 0.75 -10.98
C GLN A 58 -1.92 -0.66 -10.96
N TRP A 59 -1.41 -1.52 -10.08
CA TRP A 59 -1.98 -2.84 -9.83
C TRP A 59 -3.37 -2.74 -9.17
N ALA A 60 -3.54 -1.86 -8.19
CA ALA A 60 -4.83 -1.64 -7.53
C ALA A 60 -5.91 -1.15 -8.50
N ALA A 61 -5.54 -0.26 -9.44
CA ALA A 61 -6.45 0.22 -10.49
C ALA A 61 -6.84 -0.89 -11.47
N GLU A 62 -5.89 -1.75 -11.86
CA GLU A 62 -6.11 -2.88 -12.77
C GLU A 62 -6.93 -4.02 -12.13
N ALA A 63 -6.81 -4.23 -10.81
CA ALA A 63 -7.53 -5.27 -10.06
C ALA A 63 -9.03 -4.98 -9.85
N GLY A 64 -9.61 -3.99 -10.56
CA GLY A 64 -11.02 -3.60 -10.43
C GLY A 64 -11.26 -2.51 -9.39
N GLY A 65 -10.21 -1.84 -8.92
CA GLY A 65 -10.27 -0.72 -7.98
C GLY A 65 -10.83 0.58 -8.57
N HIS A 66 -11.94 0.54 -9.32
CA HIS A 66 -12.56 1.74 -9.86
C HIS A 66 -12.97 2.74 -8.75
N GLY A 67 -13.33 2.23 -7.56
CA GLY A 67 -13.54 3.07 -6.37
C GLY A 67 -12.26 3.72 -5.85
N ILE A 68 -11.12 3.03 -5.95
CA ILE A 68 -9.79 3.57 -5.57
C ILE A 68 -9.38 4.67 -6.57
N ALA A 69 -9.59 4.47 -7.87
CA ALA A 69 -9.33 5.47 -8.90
C ALA A 69 -10.18 6.74 -8.72
N ALA A 70 -11.49 6.59 -8.51
CA ALA A 70 -12.40 7.72 -8.27
C ALA A 70 -12.05 8.50 -6.99
N LEU A 71 -11.59 7.82 -5.95
CA LEU A 71 -11.22 8.45 -4.68
C LEU A 71 -9.86 9.13 -4.71
N ALA A 72 -8.90 8.68 -5.53
CA ALA A 72 -7.68 9.46 -5.77
C ALA A 72 -7.94 10.73 -6.56
N GLU A 73 -8.86 10.72 -7.53
CA GLU A 73 -9.28 11.95 -8.21
C GLU A 73 -9.92 12.93 -7.22
N ILE A 74 -10.72 12.45 -6.26
CA ILE A 74 -11.30 13.28 -5.19
C ILE A 74 -10.21 13.78 -4.23
N ALA A 75 -9.26 12.94 -3.81
CA ALA A 75 -8.17 13.33 -2.91
C ALA A 75 -7.20 14.35 -3.55
N GLU A 76 -6.94 14.24 -4.86
CA GLU A 76 -6.19 15.25 -5.61
C GLU A 76 -7.02 16.55 -5.80
N ALA A 77 -8.34 16.45 -5.97
CA ALA A 77 -9.22 17.61 -6.10
C ALA A 77 -9.42 18.37 -4.77
N GLU A 78 -9.35 17.69 -3.62
CA GLU A 78 -9.50 18.31 -2.29
C GLU A 78 -8.21 18.97 -1.75
N GLY A 79 -7.09 18.89 -2.48
CA GLY A 79 -5.91 19.71 -2.20
C GLY A 79 -5.27 19.46 -0.83
N VAL A 80 -5.12 18.18 -0.43
CA VAL A 80 -4.25 17.84 0.70
C VAL A 80 -2.80 18.00 0.26
N LYS A 81 -2.24 19.16 0.59
CA LYS A 81 -0.83 19.53 0.42
C LYS A 81 -0.01 19.07 1.61
#